data_AF-A0A9D8B8P3-F1
#
_entry.id   AF-A0A9D8B8P3-F1
#
_cell.length_a   1.000
_cell.length_b   1.000
_cell.length_c   1.000
_cell.angle_alpha   90.00
_cell.angle_beta   90.00
_cell.angle_gamma   90.00
#
_symmetry.space_group_name_H-M   'P 1'
#
loop_
_entity.id
_entity.type
_entity.pdbx_description
1 polymer ?
#
loop_
_entity_poly.entity_id
_entity_poly.type
_entity_poly.pdbx_seq_one_letter_code
_entity_poly.pdbx_strand_id
1 'polypeptide(L)'
;AILDGNLNTGKLEFEILHAPGHSPDSICFYCKPEGVMICGDVVFEGNTGRVDFPGGSGKQLKESIEGLARLDIEYLLPGHMGIVKGREKVKRNFEFVRKNVFPWL
;
A
#
# COMPACT_ATOMS: atom_id res chain seq x y z
N ALA A 1 -2.94 -9.93 -15.21
CA ALA A 1 -1.58 -9.46 -14.89
C ALA A 1 -0.84 -10.64 -14.27
N ILE A 2 0.41 -10.89 -14.67
CA ILE A 2 1.30 -11.80 -13.93
C ILE A 2 1.56 -11.07 -12.62
N LEU A 3 1.23 -11.67 -11.47
CA LEU A 3 1.68 -11.40 -10.09
C LEU A 3 0.55 -11.71 -9.08
N ASP A 4 -0.07 -12.88 -9.21
CA ASP A 4 -0.58 -13.63 -8.05
C ASP A 4 0.56 -14.57 -7.66
N GLY A 5 1.36 -14.20 -6.67
CA GLY A 5 2.58 -14.95 -6.35
C GLY A 5 3.09 -14.70 -4.95
N ASN A 6 3.76 -15.72 -4.40
CA ASN A 6 4.47 -15.62 -3.14
C ASN A 6 5.97 -15.47 -3.41
N LEU A 7 6.63 -14.58 -2.67
CA LEU A 7 8.08 -14.46 -2.62
C LEU A 7 8.58 -15.06 -1.30
N ASN A 8 9.34 -16.16 -1.40
CA ASN A 8 9.97 -16.79 -0.25
C ASN A 8 11.48 -16.52 -0.28
N THR A 9 12.00 -15.96 0.81
CA THR A 9 13.42 -15.62 0.98
C THR A 9 14.20 -16.67 1.79
N GLY A 10 13.53 -17.76 2.18
CA GLY A 10 13.99 -18.77 3.15
C GLY A 10 13.71 -18.40 4.60
N LYS A 11 13.64 -17.10 4.94
CA LYS A 11 13.35 -16.60 6.29
C LYS A 11 11.97 -15.95 6.41
N LEU A 12 11.57 -15.24 5.37
CA LEU A 12 10.31 -14.53 5.28
C LEU A 12 9.55 -14.96 4.02
N GLU A 13 8.25 -15.02 4.16
CA GLU A 13 7.30 -15.22 3.07
C GLU A 13 6.47 -13.96 2.89
N PHE A 14 6.40 -13.51 1.63
CA PHE A 14 5.63 -12.34 1.24
C PHE A 14 4.59 -12.73 0.21
N GLU A 15 3.36 -12.33 0.46
CA GLU A 15 2.31 -12.26 -0.57
C GLU A 15 2.58 -11.03 -1.44
N ILE A 16 2.64 -11.19 -2.75
CA ILE A 16 2.74 -10.07 -3.69
C ILE A 16 1.34 -9.64 -4.06
N LEU A 17 1.03 -8.36 -3.82
CA LEU A 17 -0.28 -7.78 -4.07
C LEU A 17 -0.16 -6.77 -5.21
N HIS A 18 -0.85 -6.99 -6.32
CA HIS A 18 -0.97 -5.99 -7.37
C HIS A 18 -1.80 -4.80 -6.87
N ALA A 19 -1.22 -3.61 -6.93
CA ALA A 19 -1.77 -2.39 -6.35
C ALA A 19 -1.63 -1.21 -7.33
N PRO A 20 -2.30 -1.28 -8.51
CA PRO A 20 -2.18 -0.27 -9.54
C PRO A 20 -2.71 1.09 -9.06
N GLY A 21 -2.19 2.16 -9.66
CA GLY A 21 -2.71 3.52 -9.49
C GLY A 21 -1.63 4.57 -9.49
N HIS A 22 -0.57 4.41 -8.69
CA HIS A 22 0.63 5.23 -8.82
C HIS A 22 1.33 4.94 -10.16
N SER A 23 1.53 3.65 -10.44
CA SER A 23 1.85 3.11 -11.76
C SER A 23 0.91 1.94 -12.10
N PRO A 24 0.78 1.54 -13.38
CA PRO A 24 -0.04 0.38 -13.77
C PRO A 24 0.45 -0.96 -13.18
N ASP A 25 1.73 -1.06 -12.87
CA ASP A 25 2.46 -2.26 -12.44
C ASP A 25 2.90 -2.23 -10.97
N SER A 26 2.45 -1.22 -10.21
CA SER A 26 2.76 -1.09 -8.77
C SER A 26 2.34 -2.35 -8.02
N ILE A 27 3.23 -2.85 -7.15
CA ILE A 27 2.99 -4.00 -6.27
C ILE A 27 3.38 -3.67 -4.83
N CYS A 28 2.73 -4.37 -3.90
CA CYS A 28 3.08 -4.37 -2.48
C CYS A 28 3.55 -5.77 -2.07
N PHE A 29 4.40 -5.84 -1.06
CA PHE A 29 4.82 -7.09 -0.44
C PHE A 29 4.27 -7.16 0.98
N TYR A 30 3.47 -8.17 1.27
CA TYR A 30 2.86 -8.36 2.57
C TYR A 30 3.38 -9.62 3.27
N CYS A 31 4.13 -9.43 4.35
CA CYS A 31 4.52 -10.52 5.24
C CYS A 31 3.48 -10.68 6.33
N LYS A 32 2.50 -11.55 6.09
CA LYS A 32 1.37 -11.77 7.00
C LYS A 32 1.77 -12.23 8.41
N PRO A 33 2.73 -13.17 8.61
CA PRO A 33 3.11 -13.59 9.96
C PRO A 33 3.68 -12.44 10.81
N GLU A 34 4.42 -11.52 10.19
CA GLU A 34 5.07 -10.39 10.86
C GLU A 34 4.21 -9.10 10.85
N GLY A 35 3.08 -9.10 10.13
CA GLY A 35 2.25 -7.91 9.93
C GLY A 35 2.97 -6.77 9.21
N VAL A 36 3.94 -7.06 8.34
CA VAL A 36 4.76 -6.07 7.63
C VAL A 36 4.24 -5.87 6.21
N MET A 37 3.99 -4.62 5.82
CA MET A 37 3.58 -4.21 4.48
C MET A 37 4.62 -3.27 3.88
N ILE A 38 5.28 -3.70 2.81
CA ILE A 38 6.09 -2.82 1.96
C ILE A 38 5.18 -2.34 0.83
N CYS A 39 4.71 -1.09 0.94
CA CYS A 39 3.68 -0.55 0.04
C CYS A 39 4.22 0.39 -1.04
N GLY A 40 5.53 0.67 -1.05
CA GLY A 40 6.14 1.58 -2.02
C GLY A 40 5.38 2.90 -2.10
N ASP A 41 5.03 3.31 -3.32
CA ASP A 41 4.35 4.58 -3.58
C ASP A 41 2.81 4.46 -3.64
N VAL A 42 2.24 3.38 -3.13
CA VAL A 42 0.78 3.20 -3.07
C VAL A 42 0.16 4.04 -1.95
N VAL A 43 0.70 3.95 -0.72
CA VAL A 43 0.21 4.70 0.44
C VAL A 43 1.37 5.12 1.33
N PHE A 44 1.33 6.37 1.80
CA PHE A 44 2.32 6.99 2.67
C PHE A 44 1.74 7.30 4.05
N GLU A 45 2.57 7.75 4.98
CA GLU A 45 2.10 8.43 6.19
C GLU A 45 1.37 9.73 5.80
N GLY A 46 0.05 9.74 5.94
CA GLY A 46 -0.81 10.89 5.68
C GLY A 46 -1.00 11.27 4.20
N ASN A 47 -0.51 10.48 3.24
CA ASN A 47 -0.59 10.82 1.81
C ASN A 47 -0.53 9.57 0.90
N THR A 48 -0.46 9.75 -0.41
CA THR A 48 -0.28 8.68 -1.41
C THR A 48 0.76 9.07 -2.46
N GLY A 49 1.18 8.11 -3.28
CA GLY A 49 1.93 8.42 -4.50
C GLY A 49 1.13 9.25 -5.49
N ARG A 50 1.87 9.84 -6.42
CA ARG A 50 1.33 10.67 -7.50
C ARG A 50 0.62 9.85 -8.55
N VAL A 51 -0.37 10.45 -9.21
CA VAL A 51 -1.15 9.79 -10.29
C VAL A 51 -1.19 10.62 -11.58
N ASP A 52 -0.50 11.76 -11.61
CA ASP A 52 -0.53 12.72 -12.71
C ASP A 52 0.47 12.41 -13.84
N PHE A 53 1.37 11.44 -13.63
CA PHE A 53 2.25 10.94 -14.68
C PHE A 53 1.53 9.94 -15.61
N PRO A 54 2.02 9.72 -16.85
CA PRO A 54 1.46 8.73 -17.76
C PRO A 54 1.33 7.34 -17.10
N GLY A 55 0.13 6.75 -17.19
CA GLY A 55 -0.20 5.46 -16.56
C GLY A 55 -0.70 5.56 -15.11
N GLY A 56 -0.63 6.73 -14.49
CA GLY A 56 -1.25 6.97 -13.19
C GLY A 56 -2.78 7.00 -13.27
N SER A 57 -3.44 6.53 -12.21
CA SER A 57 -4.90 6.51 -12.08
C SER A 57 -5.31 6.64 -10.61
N GLY A 58 -5.89 7.78 -10.24
CA GLY A 58 -6.46 8.02 -8.91
C GLY A 58 -7.56 7.03 -8.53
N LYS A 59 -8.39 6.59 -9.49
CA LYS A 59 -9.44 5.58 -9.24
C LYS A 59 -8.84 4.24 -8.80
N GLN A 60 -7.94 3.67 -9.61
CA GLN A 60 -7.23 2.43 -9.26
C GLN A 60 -6.43 2.56 -7.96
N LEU A 61 -5.80 3.71 -7.73
CA LEU A 61 -5.04 3.94 -6.49
C LEU A 61 -5.95 3.84 -5.25
N LYS A 62 -7.13 4.46 -5.29
CA LYS A 62 -8.13 4.35 -4.21
C LYS A 62 -8.57 2.90 -4.00
N GLU A 63 -8.86 2.17 -5.07
CA GLU A 63 -9.27 0.76 -5.00
C GLU A 63 -8.16 -0.11 -4.37
N SER A 64 -6.91 0.09 -4.78
CA SER A 64 -5.74 -0.57 -4.21
C SER A 64 -5.60 -0.28 -2.72
N ILE A 65 -5.66 1.00 -2.32
CA ILE A 65 -5.55 1.42 -0.91
C ILE A 65 -6.69 0.81 -0.06
N GLU A 66 -7.91 0.77 -0.57
CA GLU A 66 -9.04 0.12 0.13
C GLU A 66 -8.86 -1.40 0.27
N GLY A 67 -8.22 -2.05 -0.71
CA GLY A 67 -7.82 -3.45 -0.60
C GLY A 67 -6.80 -3.66 0.52
N LEU A 68 -5.74 -2.85 0.54
CA LEU A 68 -4.68 -2.93 1.56
C LEU A 68 -5.21 -2.61 2.97
N ALA A 69 -6.16 -1.66 3.11
CA ALA A 69 -6.74 -1.26 4.38
C ALA A 69 -7.50 -2.38 5.12
N ARG A 70 -7.82 -3.49 4.43
CA ARG A 70 -8.51 -4.67 5.00
C ARG A 70 -7.55 -5.67 5.64
N LEU A 71 -6.23 -5.52 5.45
CA LEU A 71 -5.22 -6.43 5.94
C LEU A 71 -4.79 -6.08 7.38
N ASP A 72 -4.28 -7.07 8.12
CA ASP A 72 -3.75 -6.85 9.48
C ASP A 72 -2.29 -6.37 9.43
N ILE A 73 -2.11 -5.06 9.29
CA ILE A 73 -0.79 -4.44 9.12
C ILE A 73 -0.34 -3.79 10.43
N GLU A 74 0.78 -4.23 10.99
CA GLU A 74 1.45 -3.59 12.12
C GLU A 74 2.52 -2.59 11.67
N TYR A 75 3.24 -2.88 10.59
CA TYR A 75 4.30 -2.03 10.06
C TYR A 75 3.99 -1.67 8.60
N LEU A 76 3.67 -0.40 8.34
CA LEU A 76 3.51 0.12 6.98
C LEU A 76 4.82 0.82 6.57
N LEU A 77 5.47 0.28 5.54
CA LEU A 77 6.77 0.70 5.03
C LEU A 77 6.59 1.35 3.64
N PRO A 78 6.32 2.66 3.59
CA PRO A 78 6.18 3.40 2.34
C PRO A 78 7.53 3.67 1.65
N GLY A 79 7.47 3.98 0.36
CA GLY A 79 8.64 4.46 -0.40
C GLY A 79 9.10 5.87 0.00
N HIS A 80 8.19 6.66 0.58
CA HIS A 80 8.41 8.04 1.01
C HIS A 80 7.71 8.33 2.34
N MET A 81 8.05 9.46 2.98
CA MET A 81 7.56 9.87 4.31
C MET A 81 8.00 8.89 5.43
N GLY A 82 7.33 8.93 6.58
CA GLY A 82 7.66 8.11 7.74
C GLY A 82 7.04 6.71 7.72
N ILE A 83 7.70 5.77 8.41
CA ILE A 83 7.13 4.45 8.71
C ILE A 83 5.98 4.61 9.71
N VAL A 84 4.82 4.03 9.39
CA VAL A 84 3.70 3.97 10.34
C VAL A 84 3.75 2.64 11.09
N LYS A 85 4.00 2.72 12.40
CA LYS A 85 4.13 1.55 13.29
C LYS A 85 2.97 1.43 14.27
N GLY A 86 2.41 0.23 14.36
CA GLY A 86 1.32 -0.17 15.26
C GLY A 86 -0.01 -0.21 14.53
N ARG A 87 -0.71 -1.35 14.64
CA ARG A 87 -1.98 -1.64 13.94
C ARG A 87 -3.00 -0.50 13.98
N GLU A 88 -3.16 0.07 15.17
CA GLU A 88 -4.11 1.16 15.39
C GLU A 88 -3.68 2.47 14.70
N LYS A 89 -2.38 2.79 14.68
CA LYS A 89 -1.87 3.93 13.91
C LYS A 89 -2.00 3.71 12.41
N VAL A 90 -1.75 2.48 11.94
CA VAL A 90 -1.91 2.11 10.53
C VAL A 90 -3.37 2.25 10.09
N LYS A 91 -4.34 1.78 10.89
CA LYS A 91 -5.77 1.98 10.62
C LYS A 91 -6.15 3.45 10.51
N ARG A 92 -5.72 4.27 11.47
CA ARG A 92 -5.94 5.72 11.43
C ARG A 92 -5.27 6.39 10.22
N ASN A 93 -4.14 5.89 9.76
CA ASN A 93 -3.48 6.39 8.55
C ASN A 93 -4.36 6.17 7.32
N PHE A 94 -4.89 4.95 7.13
CA PHE A 94 -5.82 4.65 6.03
C PHE A 94 -7.09 5.51 6.11
N GLU A 95 -7.66 5.71 7.30
CA GLU A 95 -8.81 6.59 7.50
C GLU A 95 -8.50 8.06 7.17
N PHE A 96 -7.32 8.53 7.58
CA PHE A 96 -6.86 9.88 7.26
C PHE A 96 -6.72 10.07 5.75
N VAL A 97 -6.07 9.14 5.06
CA VAL A 97 -5.90 9.17 3.60
C VAL A 97 -7.26 9.15 2.90
N ARG A 98 -8.18 8.28 3.33
CA ARG A 98 -9.54 8.21 2.79
C ARG A 98 -10.29 9.53 2.95
N LYS A 99 -10.20 10.17 4.12
CA LYS A 99 -10.96 11.39 4.42
C LYS A 99 -10.36 12.63 3.78
N ASN A 100 -9.04 12.74 3.73
CA ASN A 100 -8.34 13.99 3.43
C ASN A 100 -7.60 13.99 2.09
N VAL A 101 -7.29 12.82 1.53
CA VAL A 101 -6.50 12.70 0.28
C VAL A 101 -7.36 12.21 -0.88
N PHE A 102 -8.23 11.22 -0.67
CA PHE A 102 -9.09 10.69 -1.74
C PHE A 102 -9.93 11.74 -2.48
N PRO A 103 -10.45 12.82 -1.85
CA PRO A 103 -11.17 13.86 -2.59
C PRO A 103 -10.35 14.58 -3.67
N TRP A 104 -9.01 14.50 -3.61
CA TRP A 104 -8.08 15.15 -4.53
C TRP A 104 -7.45 14.19 -5.55
N LEU A 105 -7.66 12.88 -5.39
CA LEU A 105 -7.29 11.83 -6.34
C LEU A 105 -8.42 11.56 -7.34
#